data_AF-A0A060YCZ0-F1
#
_entry.id   AF-A0A060YCZ0-F1
#
_cell.length_a   1.000
_cell.length_b   1.000
_cell.length_c   1.000
_cell.angle_alpha   90.00
_cell.angle_beta   90.00
_cell.angle_gamma   90.00
#
_symmetry.space_group_name_H-M   'P 1'
#
loop_
_entity.id
_entity.type
_entity.pdbx_description
1 polymer ?
#
loop_
_entity_poly.entity_id
_entity_poly.type
_entity_poly.pdbx_seq_one_letter_code
_entity_poly.pdbx_strand_id
1 'polypeptide(L)'
;MLFNRLLPAPARPTSITTLDGSDLEYVDIYKYLGVWLDCKLSFQTHIKHLQSKIKSRVGFLFRNKASFTHAAKLTLVKLTILPILDFGDVIYKSMLGKAPPYLSSLVTMATPTHSTSSSRCISLIIPKANTSFGRLSFQFSAACDWNEWQKSLKLETYLPHQLQTSAI
;
A
#
# COMPACT_ATOMS: atom_id res chain seq x y z
N MET A 1 16.53 30.73 7.43
CA MET A 1 16.97 29.57 6.64
C MET A 1 18.06 28.86 7.43
N LEU A 2 17.74 27.78 8.16
CA LEU A 2 18.60 27.24 9.25
C LEU A 2 18.80 25.70 9.23
N PHE A 3 18.46 25.01 8.14
CA PHE A 3 18.47 23.54 8.09
C PHE A 3 19.19 22.95 6.86
N ASN A 4 20.35 23.49 6.49
CA ASN A 4 21.22 22.89 5.47
C ASN A 4 22.63 22.64 6.02
N ARG A 5 22.74 21.92 7.14
CA ARG A 5 24.00 21.25 7.48
C ARG A 5 23.88 19.79 7.07
N LEU A 6 24.49 19.44 5.93
CA LEU A 6 24.80 18.06 5.56
C LEU A 6 25.62 17.47 6.71
N LEU A 7 25.03 16.55 7.47
CA LEU A 7 25.77 15.80 8.47
C LEU A 7 26.91 15.06 7.76
N PRO A 8 28.15 15.12 8.27
CA PRO A 8 29.24 14.31 7.73
C PRO A 8 28.86 12.84 7.80
N ALA A 9 29.25 12.07 6.77
CA ALA A 9 28.98 10.64 6.73
C ALA A 9 29.46 9.96 8.03
N PRO A 10 28.66 9.08 8.66
CA PRO A 10 29.05 8.44 9.90
C PRO A 10 30.40 7.72 9.69
N ALA A 11 31.41 8.11 10.46
CA ALA A 11 32.71 7.47 10.43
C ALA A 11 32.53 5.98 10.78
N ARG A 12 33.09 5.09 9.96
CA ARG A 12 33.01 3.63 10.19
C ARG A 12 33.61 3.33 11.57
N PRO A 13 32.87 2.73 12.50
CA PRO A 13 33.44 2.30 13.77
C PRO A 13 34.52 1.24 13.50
N THR A 14 35.69 1.44 14.09
CA THR A 14 36.81 0.50 14.04
C THR A 14 36.50 -0.68 14.96
N SER A 15 36.23 -1.84 14.35
CA SER A 15 36.13 -3.20 14.94
C SER A 15 35.19 -3.37 16.13
N ILE A 16 34.05 -4.01 15.91
CA ILE A 16 33.23 -4.59 16.99
C ILE A 16 33.62 -6.06 17.10
N THR A 17 34.19 -6.46 18.24
CA THR A 17 34.56 -7.85 18.53
C THR A 17 33.39 -8.59 19.21
N THR A 18 33.20 -9.84 18.83
CA THR A 18 32.27 -10.78 19.51
C THR A 18 32.83 -11.24 20.85
N LEU A 19 31.99 -11.85 21.70
CA LEU A 19 32.40 -12.48 22.97
C LEU A 19 33.52 -13.52 22.78
N ASP A 20 33.57 -14.17 21.62
CA ASP A 20 34.60 -15.14 21.24
C ASP A 20 35.86 -14.49 20.61
N GLY A 21 35.95 -13.15 20.61
CA GLY A 21 37.09 -12.39 20.10
C GLY A 21 37.17 -12.30 18.58
N SER A 22 36.15 -12.75 17.84
CA SER A 22 36.10 -12.63 16.38
C SER A 22 35.58 -11.26 15.94
N ASP A 23 36.20 -10.67 14.93
CA ASP A 23 35.78 -9.37 14.36
C ASP A 23 34.47 -9.49 13.56
N LEU A 24 33.51 -8.59 13.82
CA LEU A 24 32.29 -8.49 13.03
C LEU A 24 32.51 -7.69 11.75
N GLU A 25 32.19 -8.28 10.60
CA GLU A 25 32.19 -7.60 9.32
C GLU A 25 31.03 -6.60 9.25
N TYR A 26 31.36 -5.32 9.04
CA TYR A 26 30.35 -4.28 8.81
C TYR A 26 29.91 -4.29 7.35
N VAL A 27 28.68 -4.75 7.11
CA VAL A 27 28.10 -4.82 5.77
C VAL A 27 27.01 -3.76 5.60
N ASP A 28 27.16 -2.91 4.56
CA ASP A 28 26.22 -1.82 4.28
C ASP A 28 24.84 -2.30 3.83
N ILE A 29 24.74 -3.52 3.27
CA ILE A 29 23.50 -4.14 2.82
C ILE A 29 23.50 -5.61 3.22
N TYR A 30 22.54 -6.02 4.04
CA TYR A 30 22.44 -7.39 4.54
C TYR A 30 21.04 -7.97 4.30
N LYS A 31 20.97 -9.25 3.93
CA LYS A 31 19.69 -9.93 3.73
C LYS A 31 19.33 -10.74 4.98
N TYR A 32 18.29 -10.33 5.67
CA TYR A 32 17.79 -11.01 6.86
C TYR A 32 16.36 -11.51 6.63
N LEU A 33 16.13 -12.82 6.80
CA LEU A 33 14.81 -13.47 6.65
C LEU A 33 14.07 -13.11 5.34
N GLY A 34 14.81 -12.89 4.26
CA GLY A 34 14.23 -12.51 2.96
C GLY A 34 14.03 -11.01 2.72
N VAL A 35 14.31 -10.17 3.72
CA VAL A 35 14.29 -8.70 3.61
C VAL A 35 15.70 -8.18 3.39
N TRP A 36 15.85 -7.21 2.49
CA TRP A 36 17.13 -6.53 2.28
C TRP A 36 17.18 -5.30 3.17
N LEU A 37 18.07 -5.31 4.15
CA LEU A 37 18.32 -4.22 5.08
C LEU A 37 19.52 -3.42 4.57
N ASP A 38 19.38 -2.11 4.50
CA ASP A 38 20.48 -1.19 4.24
C ASP A 38 20.92 -0.50 5.54
N CYS A 39 22.16 -0.02 5.59
CA CYS A 39 22.74 0.63 6.76
C CYS A 39 21.98 1.89 7.22
N LYS A 40 21.16 2.48 6.34
CA LYS A 40 20.30 3.62 6.64
C LYS A 40 18.85 3.24 6.96
N LEU A 41 18.52 1.94 6.94
CA LEU A 41 17.16 1.42 7.05
C LEU A 41 16.17 2.11 6.07
N SER A 42 16.63 2.59 4.92
CA SER A 42 15.78 3.19 3.88
C SER A 42 15.00 2.14 3.08
N PHE A 43 15.40 0.86 3.12
CA PHE A 43 14.81 -0.26 2.36
C PHE A 43 14.78 -0.05 0.84
N GLN A 44 15.48 0.96 0.32
CA GLN A 44 15.41 1.31 -1.09
C GLN A 44 15.85 0.15 -1.99
N THR A 45 16.85 -0.61 -1.55
CA THR A 45 17.32 -1.83 -2.24
C THR A 45 16.25 -2.90 -2.26
N HIS A 46 15.56 -3.15 -1.14
CA HIS A 46 14.46 -4.11 -1.07
C HIS A 46 13.30 -3.73 -2.01
N ILE A 47 12.90 -2.46 -1.98
CA ILE A 47 11.81 -1.93 -2.80
C ILE A 47 12.12 -2.06 -4.29
N LYS A 48 13.34 -1.68 -4.71
CA LYS A 48 13.77 -1.86 -6.11
C LYS A 48 13.72 -3.33 -6.54
N HIS A 49 14.16 -4.23 -5.67
CA HIS A 49 14.15 -5.67 -5.95
C HIS A 49 12.72 -6.21 -6.07
N LEU A 50 11.80 -5.75 -5.22
CA LEU A 50 10.38 -6.10 -5.28
C LEU A 50 9.73 -5.56 -6.55
N GLN A 51 9.95 -4.29 -6.87
CA GLN A 51 9.45 -3.64 -8.08
C GLN A 51 9.93 -4.38 -9.34
N SER A 52 11.20 -4.77 -9.40
CA SER A 52 11.75 -5.55 -10.51
C SER A 52 11.03 -6.91 -10.67
N LYS A 53 10.79 -7.60 -9.55
CA LYS A 53 10.08 -8.89 -9.53
C LYS A 53 8.61 -8.78 -9.98
N ILE A 54 7.92 -7.70 -9.65
CA ILE A 54 6.54 -7.46 -10.10
C ILE A 54 6.53 -7.11 -11.58
N LYS A 55 7.41 -6.21 -12.02
CA LYS A 55 7.53 -5.80 -13.43
C LYS A 55 7.79 -7.00 -14.34
N SER A 56 8.66 -7.92 -13.96
CA SER A 56 8.95 -9.11 -14.75
C SER A 56 7.73 -10.03 -14.89
N ARG A 57 6.95 -10.22 -13.81
CA ARG A 57 5.72 -11.04 -13.82
C ARG A 57 4.62 -10.42 -14.68
N VAL A 58 4.37 -9.12 -14.53
CA VAL A 58 3.40 -8.39 -15.38
C VAL A 58 3.83 -8.43 -16.84
N GLY A 59 5.12 -8.18 -17.11
CA GLY A 59 5.68 -8.25 -18.45
C GLY A 59 5.53 -9.63 -19.08
N PHE A 60 5.76 -10.70 -18.32
CA PHE A 60 5.55 -12.08 -18.77
C PHE A 60 4.10 -12.35 -19.16
N LEU A 61 3.14 -11.97 -18.30
CA LEU A 61 1.71 -12.17 -18.56
C LEU A 61 1.24 -11.41 -19.80
N PHE A 62 1.69 -10.16 -19.96
CA PHE A 62 1.33 -9.36 -21.12
C PHE A 62 1.91 -9.93 -22.43
N ARG A 63 3.18 -10.36 -22.41
CA ARG A 63 3.84 -10.96 -23.58
C ARG A 63 3.23 -12.29 -23.99
N ASN A 64 2.81 -13.11 -23.03
CA ASN A 64 2.21 -14.43 -23.27
C ASN A 64 0.68 -14.39 -23.33
N LYS A 65 0.06 -13.21 -23.47
CA LYS A 65 -1.41 -13.11 -23.52
C LYS A 65 -2.03 -13.97 -24.61
N ALA A 66 -1.35 -14.22 -25.74
CA ALA A 66 -1.86 -15.08 -26.80
C ALA A 66 -1.77 -16.58 -26.45
N SER A 67 -0.83 -16.95 -25.57
CA SER A 67 -0.53 -18.32 -25.18
C SER A 67 -1.52 -18.90 -24.15
N PHE A 68 -2.37 -18.05 -23.56
CA PHE A 68 -3.36 -18.48 -22.58
C PHE A 68 -4.75 -18.61 -23.21
N THR A 69 -5.43 -19.71 -22.86
CA THR A 69 -6.85 -19.90 -23.19
C THR A 69 -7.71 -18.81 -22.53
N HIS A 70 -8.90 -18.56 -23.08
CA HIS A 70 -9.84 -17.60 -22.50
C HIS A 70 -10.18 -17.92 -21.04
N ALA A 71 -10.35 -19.20 -20.71
CA ALA A 71 -10.56 -19.66 -19.34
C ALA A 71 -9.37 -19.33 -18.42
N ALA A 72 -8.13 -19.56 -18.86
CA ALA A 72 -6.94 -19.23 -18.07
C ALA A 72 -6.78 -17.72 -17.84
N LYS A 73 -7.09 -16.89 -18.86
CA LYS A 73 -7.13 -15.43 -18.72
C LYS A 73 -8.17 -14.99 -17.71
N LEU A 74 -9.37 -15.55 -17.80
CA LEU A 74 -10.46 -15.27 -16.87
C LEU A 74 -10.06 -15.65 -15.44
N THR A 75 -9.44 -16.81 -15.25
CA THR A 75 -8.91 -17.23 -13.94
C THR A 75 -7.82 -16.28 -13.45
N LEU A 76 -6.88 -15.86 -14.29
CA LEU A 76 -5.86 -14.90 -13.91
C LEU A 76 -6.46 -13.54 -13.53
N VAL A 77 -7.42 -13.03 -14.28
CA VAL A 77 -8.16 -11.79 -13.96
C VAL A 77 -8.90 -11.94 -12.62
N LYS A 78 -9.60 -13.06 -12.40
CA LYS A 78 -10.27 -13.36 -11.13
C LYS A 78 -9.29 -13.52 -9.96
N LEU A 79 -8.07 -14.00 -10.19
CA LEU A 79 -7.09 -14.17 -9.11
C LEU A 79 -6.31 -12.89 -8.80
N THR A 80 -6.23 -11.95 -9.74
CA THR A 80 -5.35 -10.77 -9.62
C THR A 80 -6.10 -9.46 -9.51
N ILE A 81 -7.24 -9.31 -10.20
CA ILE A 81 -8.00 -8.06 -10.28
C ILE A 81 -9.21 -8.11 -9.33
N LEU A 82 -9.92 -9.24 -9.29
CA LEU A 82 -11.11 -9.38 -8.44
C LEU A 82 -10.83 -9.12 -6.94
N PRO A 83 -9.73 -9.59 -6.33
CA PRO A 83 -9.45 -9.30 -4.92
C PRO A 83 -9.28 -7.81 -4.63
N ILE A 84 -8.80 -7.03 -5.61
CA ILE A 84 -8.67 -5.57 -5.50
C ILE A 84 -10.04 -4.90 -5.52
N LEU A 85 -10.93 -5.36 -6.41
CA LEU A 85 -12.30 -4.87 -6.53
C LEU A 85 -13.15 -5.23 -5.29
N ASP A 86 -13.07 -6.48 -4.84
CA ASP A 86 -13.76 -6.96 -3.65
C ASP A 86 -13.31 -6.18 -2.40
N PHE A 87 -12.01 -5.89 -2.29
CA PHE A 87 -11.48 -5.06 -1.22
C PHE A 87 -12.08 -3.64 -1.27
N GLY A 88 -12.17 -3.04 -2.45
CA GLY A 88 -12.79 -1.72 -2.61
C GLY A 88 -14.28 -1.69 -2.29
N ASP A 89 -15.02 -2.74 -2.65
CA ASP A 89 -16.44 -2.88 -2.31
C ASP A 89 -16.64 -2.97 -0.78
N VAL A 90 -15.76 -3.68 -0.07
CA VAL A 90 -15.78 -3.73 1.40
C VAL A 90 -15.54 -2.34 2.00
N ILE A 91 -14.61 -1.56 1.48
CA ILE A 91 -14.34 -0.18 1.94
C ILE A 91 -15.58 0.69 1.70
N TYR A 92 -16.13 0.65 0.50
CA TYR A 92 -17.29 1.45 0.11
C TYR A 92 -18.52 1.11 0.96
N LYS A 93 -18.80 -0.17 1.19
CA LYS A 93 -19.87 -0.62 2.10
C LYS A 93 -19.63 -0.20 3.54
N SER A 94 -18.37 -0.18 3.99
CA SER A 94 -18.00 0.27 5.34
C SER A 94 -18.29 1.76 5.53
N MET A 95 -18.00 2.58 4.52
CA MET A 95 -18.31 4.01 4.52
C MET A 95 -19.82 4.29 4.50
N LEU A 96 -20.59 3.44 3.80
CA LEU A 96 -22.06 3.51 3.76
C LEU A 96 -22.74 2.94 5.02
N GLY A 97 -21.98 2.40 5.98
CA GLY A 97 -22.53 1.74 7.17
C GLY A 97 -23.29 0.44 6.87
N LYS A 98 -23.07 -0.17 5.69
CA LYS A 98 -23.68 -1.44 5.26
C LYS A 98 -22.77 -2.65 5.51
N ALA A 99 -21.53 -2.43 5.94
CA ALA A 99 -20.63 -3.50 6.37
C ALA A 99 -20.88 -3.86 7.85
N PRO A 100 -20.39 -5.02 8.33
CA PRO A 100 -20.41 -5.34 9.75
C PRO A 100 -19.85 -4.21 10.63
N PRO A 101 -20.44 -3.96 11.82
CA PRO A 101 -20.09 -2.79 12.65
C PRO A 101 -18.60 -2.64 12.95
N TYR A 102 -17.89 -3.77 13.09
CA TYR A 102 -16.46 -3.78 13.37
C TYR A 102 -15.60 -3.24 12.22
N LEU A 103 -16.08 -3.31 10.97
CA LEU A 103 -15.37 -2.73 9.81
C LEU A 103 -15.72 -1.25 9.65
N SER A 104 -17.00 -0.90 9.80
CA SER A 104 -17.42 0.50 9.69
C SER A 104 -16.77 1.39 10.76
N SER A 105 -16.53 0.85 11.96
CA SER A 105 -15.84 1.60 13.03
C SER A 105 -14.36 1.87 12.74
N LEU A 106 -13.75 1.12 11.82
CA LEU A 106 -12.34 1.32 11.45
C LEU A 106 -12.18 2.44 10.41
N VAL A 107 -13.22 2.74 9.63
CA VAL A 107 -13.14 3.70 8.54
C VAL A 107 -13.69 5.06 8.99
N THR A 108 -12.83 6.07 9.08
CA THR A 108 -13.24 7.43 9.47
C THR A 108 -13.23 8.36 8.26
N MET A 109 -14.40 8.93 7.96
CA MET A 109 -14.56 9.97 6.94
C MET A 109 -13.82 11.24 7.35
N ALA A 110 -13.03 11.81 6.44
CA ALA A 110 -12.44 13.12 6.65
C ALA A 110 -13.50 14.21 6.47
N THR A 111 -13.70 15.05 7.49
CA THR A 111 -14.53 16.26 7.39
C THR A 111 -13.63 17.45 7.05
N PRO A 112 -13.69 18.01 5.83
CA PRO A 112 -12.86 19.14 5.48
C PRO A 112 -13.29 20.39 6.28
N THR A 113 -12.37 20.96 7.07
CA THR A 113 -12.62 22.16 7.89
C THR A 113 -12.70 23.44 7.06
N HIS A 114 -12.17 23.44 5.83
CA HIS A 114 -12.20 24.58 4.91
C HIS A 114 -12.75 24.17 3.54
N SER A 115 -13.50 25.06 2.90
CA SER A 115 -14.04 24.87 1.54
C SER A 115 -12.97 25.16 0.48
N THR A 116 -12.21 24.14 0.09
CA THR A 116 -11.29 24.15 -1.07
C THR A 116 -11.76 23.11 -2.08
N SER A 117 -11.27 23.10 -3.33
CA SER A 117 -11.74 22.12 -4.34
C SER A 117 -11.51 20.65 -3.93
N SER A 118 -10.52 20.39 -3.06
CA SER A 118 -10.26 19.07 -2.46
C SER A 118 -11.31 18.65 -1.42
N SER A 119 -12.14 19.58 -0.95
CA SER A 119 -13.20 19.34 0.04
C SER A 119 -14.42 18.65 -0.55
N ARG A 120 -14.50 18.50 -1.88
CA ARG A 120 -15.56 17.77 -2.58
C ARG A 120 -15.27 16.27 -2.71
N CYS A 121 -14.07 15.82 -2.38
CA CYS A 121 -13.70 14.42 -2.47
C CYS A 121 -14.09 13.67 -1.20
N ILE A 122 -14.76 12.53 -1.36
CA ILE A 122 -15.01 11.54 -0.33
C ILE A 122 -13.66 10.92 0.06
N SER A 123 -13.02 11.45 1.10
CA SER A 123 -11.69 11.03 1.55
C SER A 123 -11.74 10.43 2.94
N LEU A 124 -10.81 9.52 3.21
CA LEU A 124 -10.65 8.84 4.49
C LEU A 124 -9.46 9.41 5.26
N ILE A 125 -9.59 9.46 6.59
CA ILE A 125 -8.48 9.81 7.48
C ILE A 125 -7.49 8.65 7.50
N ILE A 126 -6.23 8.93 7.18
CA ILE A 126 -5.16 7.93 7.22
C ILE A 126 -4.64 7.85 8.66
N PRO A 127 -4.81 6.71 9.37
CA PRO A 127 -4.31 6.54 10.72
C PRO A 127 -2.77 6.48 10.75
N LYS A 128 -2.17 6.83 11.89
CA LYS A 128 -0.71 6.76 12.04
C LYS A 128 -0.25 5.31 12.21
N ALA A 129 0.53 4.81 11.25
CA ALA A 129 1.15 3.48 11.32
C ALA A 129 2.67 3.58 11.52
N ASN A 130 3.13 3.27 12.74
CA ASN A 130 4.55 3.33 13.11
C ASN A 130 5.33 2.04 12.75
N THR A 131 4.63 0.95 12.45
CA THR A 131 5.23 -0.35 12.11
C THR A 131 4.84 -0.78 10.70
N SER A 132 5.68 -1.62 10.07
CA SER A 132 5.38 -2.21 8.76
C SER A 132 4.09 -3.05 8.81
N PHE A 133 3.87 -3.79 9.89
CA PHE A 133 2.63 -4.54 10.10
C PHE A 133 1.41 -3.63 10.25
N GLY A 134 1.54 -2.49 10.95
CA GLY A 134 0.46 -1.51 11.06
C GLY A 134 0.02 -0.92 9.71
N ARG A 135 0.94 -0.83 8.74
CA ARG A 135 0.61 -0.40 7.36
C ARG A 135 -0.17 -1.44 6.57
N LEU A 136 -0.15 -2.71 7.00
CA LEU A 136 -0.97 -3.78 6.42
C LEU A 136 -2.35 -3.88 7.07
N SER A 137 -2.62 -3.10 8.13
CA SER A 137 -3.94 -3.11 8.77
C SER A 137 -5.01 -2.62 7.80
N PHE A 138 -6.22 -3.19 7.92
CA PHE A 138 -7.38 -2.77 7.14
C PHE A 138 -7.59 -1.26 7.23
N GLN A 139 -7.49 -0.70 8.43
CA GLN A 139 -7.67 0.73 8.70
C GLN A 139 -6.73 1.61 7.86
N PHE A 140 -5.46 1.23 7.79
CA PHE A 140 -4.45 2.00 7.06
C PHE A 140 -4.56 1.78 5.55
N SER A 141 -4.60 0.53 5.10
CA SER A 141 -4.66 0.20 3.66
C SER A 141 -5.94 0.74 3.03
N ALA A 142 -7.09 0.58 3.69
CA ALA A 142 -8.36 1.08 3.19
C ALA A 142 -8.33 2.60 2.98
N ALA A 143 -7.80 3.36 3.94
CA ALA A 143 -7.71 4.81 3.84
C ALA A 143 -6.71 5.26 2.75
N CYS A 144 -5.55 4.59 2.64
CA CYS A 144 -4.56 4.90 1.62
C CYS A 144 -5.06 4.58 0.20
N ASP A 145 -5.52 3.35 -0.03
CA ASP A 145 -5.92 2.87 -1.36
C ASP A 145 -7.15 3.63 -1.86
N TRP A 146 -8.16 3.84 -1.00
CA TRP A 146 -9.34 4.65 -1.35
C TRP A 146 -8.97 6.08 -1.73
N ASN A 147 -8.08 6.73 -0.96
CA ASN A 147 -7.65 8.10 -1.26
C ASN A 147 -6.86 8.19 -2.57
N GLU A 148 -6.10 7.15 -2.94
CA GLU A 148 -5.46 7.06 -4.25
C GLU A 148 -6.49 6.88 -5.38
N TRP A 149 -7.43 5.94 -5.23
CA TRP A 149 -8.50 5.72 -6.20
C TRP A 149 -9.37 6.97 -6.39
N GLN A 150 -9.65 7.68 -5.30
CA GLN A 150 -10.44 8.90 -5.33
C GLN A 150 -9.77 10.01 -6.13
N LYS A 151 -8.44 10.13 -6.07
CA LYS A 151 -7.67 11.07 -6.91
C LYS A 151 -7.74 10.70 -8.39
N SER A 152 -7.75 9.39 -8.69
CA SER A 152 -7.86 8.90 -10.07
C SER A 152 -9.27 9.03 -10.64
N LEU A 153 -10.31 8.78 -9.84
CA LEU A 153 -11.70 8.71 -10.29
C LEU A 153 -12.48 10.03 -10.13
N LYS A 154 -12.01 10.98 -9.32
CA LYS A 154 -12.65 12.28 -9.04
C LYS A 154 -14.13 12.16 -8.67
N LEU A 155 -14.49 11.23 -7.77
CA LEU A 155 -15.89 11.04 -7.37
C LEU A 155 -16.35 12.19 -6.44
N GLU A 156 -17.18 13.10 -6.92
CA GLU A 156 -17.69 14.22 -6.10
C GLU A 156 -18.92 13.85 -5.26
N THR A 157 -19.58 12.73 -5.55
CA THR A 157 -20.78 12.25 -4.86
C THR A 157 -20.75 10.74 -4.68
N TYR A 158 -21.39 10.23 -3.63
CA TYR A 158 -21.63 8.79 -3.50
C TYR A 158 -22.49 8.37 -4.69
N LEU A 159 -22.05 7.37 -5.45
CA LEU A 159 -22.88 6.80 -6.50
C LEU A 159 -24.23 6.40 -5.89
N PRO A 160 -25.36 6.95 -6.38
CA PRO A 160 -26.66 6.59 -5.85
C PRO A 160 -26.85 5.10 -6.08
N HIS A 161 -27.02 4.36 -5.00
CA HIS A 161 -27.37 2.94 -5.04
C HIS A 161 -28.86 2.83 -5.42
N GLN A 162 -29.20 3.27 -6.64
CA GLN A 162 -30.55 3.19 -7.22
C GLN A 162 -30.49 2.38 -8.50
N LEU A 163 -30.17 1.09 -8.38
CA LEU A 163 -30.62 0.05 -9.30
C LEU A 163 -30.57 -1.29 -8.56
N GLN A 164 -31.56 -1.54 -7.69
CA GLN A 164 -32.12 -2.87 -7.37
C GLN A 164 -33.15 -2.76 -6.24
N THR A 165 -34.31 -2.17 -6.56
CA THR A 165 -35.60 -2.48 -5.92
C THR A 165 -36.74 -1.92 -6.79
N SER A 166 -36.88 -2.50 -7.97
CA SER A 166 -38.12 -2.59 -8.76
C SER A 166 -37.76 -3.58 -9.89
N ALA A 167 -38.45 -4.68 -10.15
CA ALA A 167 -39.82 -5.04 -9.90
C ALA A 167 -39.95 -6.53 -9.52
N ILE A 168 -41.18 -6.85 -9.12
CA ILE A 168 -41.87 -8.15 -9.00
C ILE A 168 -41.31 -9.24 -9.92
#